data_AF-A0A285S4B9-F1
#
_entry.id   AF-A0A285S4B9-F1
#
_cell.length_a   1.000
_cell.length_b   1.000
_cell.length_c   1.000
_cell.angle_alpha   90.00
_cell.angle_beta   90.00
_cell.angle_gamma   90.00
#
_symmetry.space_group_name_H-M   'P 1'
#
loop_
_entity.id
_entity.type
_entity.pdbx_description
1 polymer ?
#
loop_
_entity_poly.entity_id
_entity_poly.type
_entity_poly.pdbx_seq_one_letter_code
_entity_poly.pdbx_strand_id
1 'polypeptide(L)' 'MTDTIAIWIATIVVLFFGIDALFFDGFSAVFLARKMLLLIEWVAFWR' A
#
# COMPACT_ATOMS: atom_id res chain seq x y z
N MET A 1 -4.38 1.87 24.39
CA MET A 1 -5.32 1.87 23.25
C MET A 1 -4.70 2.32 21.92
N THR A 2 -3.43 2.75 21.88
CA THR A 2 -2.70 3.08 20.64
C THR A 2 -1.83 1.93 20.14
N ASP A 3 -1.16 1.19 21.02
CA ASP A 3 -0.16 0.19 20.58
C ASP A 3 -0.79 -1.08 20.02
N THR A 4 -1.89 -1.56 20.61
CA THR A 4 -2.55 -2.78 20.14
C THR A 4 -3.12 -2.63 18.73
N ILE A 5 -3.78 -1.50 18.44
CA ILE A 5 -4.33 -1.23 17.11
C ILE A 5 -3.19 -1.03 16.10
N ALA A 6 -2.12 -0.32 16.47
CA ALA A 6 -0.95 -0.16 15.62
C ALA A 6 -0.30 -1.50 15.26
N ILE A 7 -0.17 -2.43 16.22
CA ILE A 7 0.35 -3.78 15.98
C ILE A 7 -0.56 -4.54 15.01
N TRP A 8 -1.88 -4.47 15.18
CA TRP A 8 -2.81 -5.13 14.25
C TRP A 8 -2.71 -4.56 12.84
N ILE A 9 -2.65 -3.24 12.69
CA ILE A 9 -2.51 -2.59 11.38
C ILE A 9 -1.18 -2.98 10.73
N ALA A 10 -0.08 -2.90 11.47
CA ALA A 10 1.23 -3.30 10.97
C ALA A 10 1.25 -4.77 10.52
N THR A 11 0.64 -5.66 11.31
CA THR A 11 0.53 -7.09 10.99
C THR A 11 -0.25 -7.30 9.70
N ILE A 12 -1.40 -6.64 9.55
CA ILE A 12 -2.23 -6.74 8.35
C ILE A 12 -1.49 -6.23 7.11
N VAL A 13 -0.79 -5.09 7.23
CA VAL A 13 0.00 -4.52 6.14
C VAL A 13 1.10 -5.49 5.71
N VAL A 14 1.88 -6.03 6.65
CA VAL A 14 2.94 -6.99 6.36
C VAL A 14 2.37 -8.26 5.71
N LEU A 15 1.24 -8.77 6.19
CA LEU A 15 0.57 -9.93 5.60
C LEU A 15 0.16 -9.67 4.15
N PHE A 16 -0.46 -8.53 3.84
CA PHE A 16 -0.87 -8.23 2.47
C PHE A 16 0.31 -8.07 1.52
N PHE A 17 1.38 -7.38 1.93
CA PHE A 17 2.60 -7.28 1.11
C PHE A 17 3.31 -8.64 0.98
N GLY A 18 3.32 -9.45 2.04
CA GLY A 18 3.87 -10.80 2.00
C GLY A 18 3.11 -11.73 1.05
N ILE A 19 1.77 -11.69 1.08
CA ILE A 19 0.92 -12.42 0.15
C ILE A 19 1.17 -11.95 -1.29
N ASP A 20 1.22 -10.64 -1.52
CA ASP A 20 1.50 -10.08 -2.85
C ASP A 20 2.87 -10.51 -3.39
N ALA A 21 3.89 -10.51 -2.54
CA ALA A 21 5.24 -10.93 -2.91
C ALA A 21 5.34 -12.45 -3.21
N LEU A 22 4.61 -13.30 -2.48
CA LEU A 22 4.72 -14.75 -2.61
C LEU A 22 3.80 -15.35 -3.69
N PHE A 23 2.62 -14.77 -3.91
CA PHE A 23 1.60 -15.33 -4.79
C PHE A 23 1.36 -14.50 -6.06
N PHE A 24 1.76 -13.23 -6.06
CA PHE A 24 1.45 -12.29 -7.14
C PHE A 24 2.69 -11.54 -7.66
N ASP A 25 3.90 -12.01 -7.33
CA ASP A 25 5.19 -11.42 -7.74
C ASP A 25 5.31 -9.90 -7.47
N GLY A 26 4.60 -9.37 -6.46
CA GLY A 26 4.57 -7.95 -6.14
C GLY A 26 3.74 -7.08 -7.10
N PHE A 27 2.95 -7.70 -7.99
CA PHE A 27 2.17 -7.00 -9.01
C PHE A 27 1.18 -6.00 -8.41
N SER A 28 0.47 -6.37 -7.34
CA SER A 28 -0.58 -5.53 -6.77
C SER A 28 0.02 -4.28 -6.10
N ALA A 29 1.16 -4.42 -5.41
CA ALA A 29 1.90 -3.31 -4.83
C ALA A 29 2.37 -2.31 -5.90
N VAL A 30 2.96 -2.81 -7.00
CA VAL A 30 3.43 -1.96 -8.12
C VAL A 30 2.25 -1.27 -8.82
N PHE A 31 1.14 -1.99 -9.00
CA PHE A 31 -0.09 -1.41 -9.54
C PHE A 31 -0.61 -0.26 -8.68
N LEU A 32 -0.67 -0.46 -7.36
CA LEU A 32 -1.12 0.56 -6.42
C LEU A 32 -0.19 1.79 -6.42
N ALA A 33 1.13 1.56 -6.47
CA ALA A 33 2.12 2.64 -6.57
C ALA A 33 1.90 3.50 -7.83
N ARG A 34 1.61 2.88 -8.99
CA ARG A 34 1.30 3.61 -10.22
C ARG A 34 0.04 4.47 -10.08
N LYS A 35 -1.00 3.97 -9.40
CA LYS A 35 -2.23 4.73 -9.14
C LYS A 35 -1.98 5.90 -8.19
N MET A 36 -1.11 5.75 -7.20
CA MET A 36 -0.69 6.85 -6.33
C MET A 36 0.06 7.94 -7.12
N LEU A 37 0.95 7.56 -8.04
CA LEU A 37 1.64 8.55 -8.90
C LEU A 37 0.64 9.34 -9.75
N LEU A 38 -0.34 8.66 -10.36
CA LEU A 38 -1.40 9.33 -11.12
C LEU A 38 -2.19 10.32 -10.24
N LEU A 39 -2.50 9.94 -9.00
CA LEU A 39 -3.18 10.82 -8.05
C LEU A 39 -2.32 12.04 -7.71
N ILE A 40 -1.02 11.86 -7.49
CA ILE A 40 -0.07 12.95 -7.23
C ILE A 40 -0.02 13.89 -8.43
N GLU A 41 0.11 13.38 -9.65
CA GLU A 41 0.10 14.17 -10.88
C GLU A 41 -1.21 14.96 -11.02
N TRP A 42 -2.35 14.34 -10.73
CA TRP A 42 -3.64 15.00 -10.74
C TRP A 42 -3.68 16.13 -9.71
N VAL A 43 -3.33 15.87 -8.44
CA VAL A 43 -3.28 16.90 -7.39
C VAL A 43 -2.32 18.03 -7.75
N ALA A 44 -1.16 17.71 -8.33
CA ALA A 44 -0.16 18.69 -8.76
C ALA A 44 -0.67 19.58 -9.90
N PHE A 45 -1.54 19.08 -10.78
CA PHE A 45 -2.21 19.87 -11.82
C PHE A 45 -3.16 20.92 -11.25
N TRP A 46 -3.82 20.64 -10.12
CA TRP A 46 -4.78 21.57 -9.49
C TRP A 46 -4.12 22.62 -8.58
N ARG A 47 -2.82 22.51 -8.32
CA ARG A 47 -2.06 23.53 -7.58
C ARG A 47 -1.59 24.61 -8.53
#